data_AF-A0A3M0G9E4-F1
#
_entry.id   AF-A0A3M0G9E4-F1
#
_cell.length_a   1.000
_cell.length_b   1.000
_cell.length_c   1.000
_cell.angle_alpha   90.00
_cell.angle_beta   90.00
_cell.angle_gamma   90.00
#
_symmetry.space_group_name_H-M   'P 1'
#
loop_
_entity.id
_entity.type
_entity.pdbx_description
1 polymer ?
#
loop_
_entity_poly.entity_id
_entity_poly.type
_entity_poly.pdbx_seq_one_letter_code
_entity_poly.pdbx_strand_id
1 'polypeptide(L)'
;MMRRDQDYWQRLRKDRRSNWAAGFAGVATITATVSLIGLLVDGSQYQARGNPLYWVLMLPVVWWLSGLGGFEPRAVRWWKPILLFSVLIAAIALFVAVRRADWAPEAVGFAVTLLSAATSLSLLRGSLVAREGPAR
;
A
#
# COMPACT_ATOMS: atom_id res chain seq x y z
N MET A 1 28.32 -12.94 11.31
CA MET A 1 27.39 -12.13 10.47
C MET A 1 26.14 -11.72 11.25
N MET A 2 25.49 -12.60 12.03
CA MET A 2 24.27 -12.31 12.81
C MET A 2 24.25 -10.99 13.63
N ARG A 3 25.36 -10.55 14.25
CA ARG A 3 25.38 -9.29 15.04
C ARG A 3 25.14 -8.04 14.19
N ARG A 4 25.68 -7.97 12.97
CA ARG A 4 25.46 -6.82 12.07
C ARG A 4 24.00 -6.73 11.61
N ASP A 5 23.36 -7.87 11.41
CA ASP A 5 21.94 -7.93 11.01
C ASP A 5 21.04 -7.50 12.17
N GLN A 6 21.34 -7.92 13.41
CA GLN A 6 20.59 -7.46 14.59
C GLN A 6 20.72 -5.95 14.81
N ASP A 7 21.93 -5.38 14.68
CA ASP A 7 22.15 -3.93 14.80
C ASP A 7 21.49 -3.15 13.67
N TYR A 8 21.45 -3.71 12.45
CA TYR A 8 20.71 -3.15 11.32
C TYR A 8 19.21 -3.12 11.62
N TRP A 9 18.64 -4.25 12.04
CA TRP A 9 17.24 -4.39 12.39
C TRP A 9 16.79 -3.42 13.50
N GLN A 10 17.62 -3.22 14.52
CA GLN A 10 17.33 -2.26 15.58
C GLN A 10 17.33 -0.82 15.07
N ARG A 11 18.26 -0.47 14.18
CA ARG A 11 18.30 0.86 13.53
C ARG A 11 17.09 1.06 12.62
N LEU A 12 16.70 0.04 11.87
CA LEU A 12 15.55 0.07 10.95
C LEU A 12 14.23 0.28 11.69
N ARG A 13 14.01 -0.44 12.80
CA ARG A 13 12.81 -0.23 13.65
C ARG A 13 12.74 1.17 14.24
N LYS A 14 13.89 1.79 14.53
CA LYS A 14 13.98 3.15 15.07
C LYS A 14 13.90 4.23 13.99
N ASP A 15 14.08 3.87 12.71
CA ASP A 15 13.99 4.83 11.62
C ASP A 15 12.55 5.20 11.33
N ARG A 16 12.17 6.36 11.84
CA ARG A 16 10.84 6.95 11.62
C ARG A 16 10.55 7.06 10.13
N ARG A 17 11.51 7.43 9.28
CA ARG A 17 11.26 7.63 7.85
C ARG A 17 10.84 6.32 7.16
N SER A 18 11.54 5.22 7.42
CA SER A 18 11.17 3.90 6.89
C SER A 18 9.79 3.45 7.35
N ASN A 19 9.48 3.60 8.64
CA ASN A 19 8.19 3.22 9.21
C ASN A 19 7.04 4.08 8.66
N TRP A 20 7.22 5.40 8.60
CA TRP A 20 6.21 6.30 8.01
C TRP A 20 6.02 6.01 6.53
N ALA A 21 7.10 5.82 5.77
CA ALA A 21 7.01 5.43 4.38
C ALA A 21 6.17 4.16 4.22
N ALA A 22 6.43 3.14 5.04
CA ALA A 22 5.69 1.87 5.02
C ALA A 22 4.21 2.06 5.39
N GLY A 23 3.92 2.87 6.40
CA GLY A 23 2.56 3.22 6.80
C GLY A 23 1.78 3.90 5.68
N PHE A 24 2.37 4.91 5.03
CA PHE A 24 1.74 5.57 3.87
C PHE A 24 1.58 4.62 2.68
N ALA A 25 2.49 3.66 2.50
CA ALA A 25 2.33 2.64 1.48
C ALA A 25 1.14 1.72 1.76
N GLY A 26 0.96 1.37 3.04
CA GLY A 26 -0.22 0.65 3.52
C GLY A 26 -1.51 1.38 3.25
N VAL A 27 -1.59 2.65 3.63
CA VAL A 27 -2.77 3.48 3.36
C VAL A 27 -3.08 3.53 1.87
N ALA A 28 -2.10 3.84 1.02
CA ALA A 28 -2.30 3.91 -0.43
C ALA A 28 -2.85 2.60 -1.01
N THR A 29 -2.25 1.47 -0.61
CA THR A 29 -2.60 0.15 -1.16
C THR A 29 -3.98 -0.30 -0.68
N ILE A 30 -4.29 -0.09 0.60
CA ILE A 30 -5.61 -0.43 1.17
C ILE A 30 -6.69 0.42 0.51
N THR A 31 -6.50 1.74 0.42
CA THR A 31 -7.47 2.64 -0.20
C THR A 31 -7.75 2.26 -1.65
N ALA A 32 -6.71 2.03 -2.46
CA ALA A 32 -6.88 1.59 -3.84
C ALA A 32 -7.62 0.24 -3.95
N THR A 33 -7.34 -0.69 -3.05
CA THR A 33 -8.00 -2.01 -3.03
C THR A 33 -9.47 -1.90 -2.63
N VAL A 34 -9.79 -1.05 -1.66
CA VAL A 34 -11.18 -0.77 -1.25
C VAL A 34 -11.97 -0.15 -2.40
N SER A 35 -11.39 0.82 -3.12
CA SER A 35 -11.96 1.38 -4.35
C SER A 35 -12.22 0.32 -5.42
N LEU A 36 -11.26 -0.58 -5.64
CA LEU A 36 -11.43 -1.68 -6.60
C LEU A 36 -12.55 -2.63 -6.18
N ILE A 37 -12.66 -2.95 -4.89
CA ILE A 37 -13.74 -3.79 -4.35
C ILE A 37 -15.09 -3.09 -4.53
N GLY A 38 -15.19 -1.79 -4.23
CA GLY A 38 -16.42 -1.02 -4.40
C GLY A 38 -16.89 -0.95 -5.86
N LEU A 39 -15.97 -1.07 -6.81
CA LEU A 39 -16.29 -1.14 -8.24
C LEU A 39 -16.79 -2.52 -8.69
N LEU A 40 -16.25 -3.59 -8.09
CA LEU A 40 -16.49 -4.99 -8.50
C LEU A 40 -17.59 -5.70 -7.70
N VAL A 41 -17.87 -5.24 -6.49
CA VAL A 41 -18.81 -5.87 -5.57
C VAL A 41 -19.82 -4.83 -5.12
N ASP A 42 -21.09 -5.06 -5.47
CA ASP A 42 -22.18 -4.19 -5.05
C ASP A 42 -22.47 -4.32 -3.54
N GLY A 43 -22.91 -3.20 -2.96
CA GLY A 43 -23.30 -3.11 -1.55
C GLY A 43 -22.22 -2.52 -0.65
N SER A 44 -22.50 -2.52 0.66
CA SER A 44 -21.57 -1.97 1.65
C SER A 44 -20.31 -2.81 1.79
N GLN A 45 -19.20 -2.21 2.25
CA GLN A 45 -17.95 -2.94 2.54
C GLN A 45 -18.15 -4.08 3.56
N TYR A 46 -19.13 -3.96 4.46
CA TYR A 46 -19.47 -5.04 5.39
C TYR A 46 -20.09 -6.24 4.66
N GLN A 47 -20.98 -6.00 3.69
CA GLN A 47 -21.58 -7.03 2.85
C GLN A 47 -20.55 -7.65 1.89
N ALA A 48 -19.63 -6.83 1.35
CA ALA A 48 -18.58 -7.29 0.45
C ALA A 48 -17.67 -8.35 1.08
N ARG A 49 -17.50 -8.37 2.42
CA ARG A 49 -16.72 -9.40 3.13
C ARG A 49 -17.27 -10.81 2.98
N GLY A 50 -18.56 -10.96 2.69
CA GLY A 50 -19.18 -12.24 2.39
C GLY A 50 -18.84 -12.77 0.99
N ASN A 51 -18.32 -11.91 0.10
CA ASN A 51 -17.94 -12.28 -1.25
C ASN A 51 -16.50 -12.81 -1.26
N PRO A 52 -16.23 -14.02 -1.82
CA PRO A 52 -14.86 -14.55 -1.90
C PRO A 52 -13.88 -13.64 -2.67
N LEU A 53 -14.37 -12.84 -3.64
CA LEU A 53 -13.53 -11.89 -4.37
C LEU A 53 -12.90 -10.82 -3.46
N TYR A 54 -13.59 -10.44 -2.37
CA TYR A 54 -13.03 -9.51 -1.38
C TYR A 54 -11.73 -10.06 -0.80
N TRP A 55 -11.71 -11.33 -0.42
CA TRP A 55 -10.55 -11.98 0.18
C TRP A 55 -9.46 -12.25 -0.85
N VAL A 56 -9.82 -12.59 -2.08
CA VAL A 56 -8.85 -12.75 -3.19
C VAL A 56 -8.08 -11.45 -3.43
N LEU A 57 -8.73 -10.29 -3.31
CA LEU A 57 -8.09 -8.98 -3.47
C LEU A 57 -7.34 -8.52 -2.21
N MET A 58 -7.89 -8.76 -1.01
CA MET A 58 -7.28 -8.32 0.25
C MET A 58 -6.11 -9.18 0.71
N LEU A 59 -6.13 -10.50 0.51
CA LEU A 59 -5.08 -11.41 1.00
C LEU A 59 -3.68 -11.06 0.45
N PRO A 60 -3.50 -10.79 -0.86
CA PRO A 60 -2.21 -10.35 -1.39
C PRO A 60 -1.73 -9.04 -0.76
N VAL A 61 -2.65 -8.10 -0.49
CA VAL A 61 -2.33 -6.82 0.15
C VAL A 61 -1.87 -7.04 1.58
N VAL A 62 -2.62 -7.81 2.37
CA VAL A 62 -2.27 -8.13 3.75
C VAL A 62 -0.92 -8.84 3.81
N TRP A 63 -0.70 -9.84 2.95
CA TRP A 63 0.56 -10.57 2.88
C TRP A 63 1.74 -9.65 2.57
N TRP A 64 1.59 -8.76 1.59
CA TRP A 64 2.64 -7.80 1.25
C TRP A 64 2.88 -6.81 2.39
N LEU A 65 1.84 -6.30 3.05
CA LEU A 65 1.97 -5.37 4.19
C LEU A 65 2.61 -6.02 5.41
N SER A 66 2.30 -7.28 5.71
CA SER A 66 3.00 -8.04 6.75
C SER A 66 4.49 -8.13 6.46
N GLY A 67 4.86 -8.45 5.21
CA GLY A 67 6.26 -8.44 4.78
C GLY A 67 6.90 -7.05 4.83
N LEU A 68 6.13 -5.99 4.54
CA LEU A 68 6.60 -4.60 4.60
C LEU A 68 6.87 -4.15 6.04
N GLY A 69 6.03 -4.56 7.00
CA GLY A 69 6.24 -4.30 8.43
C GLY A 69 7.51 -4.96 8.97
N GLY A 70 7.90 -6.09 8.37
CA GLY A 70 9.20 -6.73 8.58
C GLY A 70 10.30 -6.24 7.63
N PHE A 71 10.07 -5.25 6.77
CA PHE A 71 11.04 -4.82 5.75
C PHE A 71 11.71 -5.98 4.98
N GLU A 72 10.93 -7.03 4.71
CA GLU A 72 11.43 -8.23 4.05
C GLU A 72 11.90 -7.91 2.62
N PRO A 73 12.91 -8.64 2.09
CA PRO A 73 13.47 -8.38 0.76
C PRO A 73 12.44 -8.36 -0.36
N ARG A 74 11.50 -9.30 -0.32
CA ARG A 74 10.41 -9.38 -1.30
C ARG A 74 9.49 -8.16 -1.22
N ALA A 75 9.05 -7.77 -0.03
CA ALA A 75 8.10 -6.69 0.14
C ALA A 75 8.72 -5.34 -0.27
N VAL A 76 9.97 -5.11 0.12
CA VAL A 76 10.73 -3.90 -0.24
C VAL A 76 10.98 -3.84 -1.75
N ARG A 77 11.32 -4.97 -2.40
CA ARG A 77 11.52 -5.01 -3.86
C ARG A 77 10.25 -4.64 -4.63
N TRP A 78 9.10 -5.09 -4.16
CA TRP A 78 7.80 -4.81 -4.78
C TRP A 78 7.17 -3.48 -4.35
N TRP A 79 7.84 -2.70 -3.50
CA TRP A 79 7.28 -1.47 -2.94
C TRP A 79 6.89 -0.44 -3.99
N LYS A 80 7.84 -0.03 -4.85
CA LYS A 80 7.54 0.97 -5.90
C LYS A 80 6.52 0.45 -6.92
N PRO A 81 6.64 -0.78 -7.46
CA PRO A 81 5.64 -1.32 -8.37
C PRO A 81 4.22 -1.35 -7.78
N ILE A 82 4.06 -1.77 -6.51
CA ILE A 82 2.75 -1.86 -5.86
C ILE A 82 2.12 -0.48 -5.65
N LEU A 83 2.92 0.53 -5.30
CA LEU A 83 2.43 1.90 -5.21
C LEU A 83 1.95 2.44 -6.56
N LEU A 84 2.72 2.21 -7.63
CA LEU A 84 2.30 2.59 -8.99
C LEU A 84 1.02 1.86 -9.39
N PHE A 85 0.94 0.56 -9.11
CA PHE A 85 -0.24 -0.23 -9.40
C PHE A 85 -1.47 0.23 -8.61
N SER A 86 -1.29 0.64 -7.35
CA SER A 86 -2.35 1.20 -6.50
C SER A 86 -2.88 2.51 -7.05
N VAL A 87 -2.00 3.41 -7.51
CA VAL A 87 -2.41 4.66 -8.17
C VAL A 87 -3.15 4.37 -9.48
N LEU A 88 -2.68 3.40 -10.29
CA LEU A 88 -3.37 2.99 -11.52
C LEU A 88 -4.76 2.43 -11.24
N ILE A 89 -4.89 1.53 -10.26
CA ILE A 89 -6.18 0.97 -9.84
C ILE A 89 -7.14 2.10 -9.42
N ALA A 90 -6.68 3.01 -8.55
CA ALA A 90 -7.51 4.10 -8.08
C ALA A 90 -7.91 5.06 -9.22
N ALA A 91 -7.04 5.29 -10.21
CA ALA A 91 -7.37 6.07 -11.39
C ALA A 91 -8.43 5.39 -12.26
N ILE A 92 -8.34 4.06 -12.44
CA ILE A 92 -9.34 3.27 -13.17
C ILE A 92 -10.69 3.30 -12.44
N ALA A 93 -10.68 3.14 -11.11
CA ALA A 93 -11.88 3.18 -10.29
C ALA A 93 -12.58 4.55 -10.40
N LEU A 94 -11.81 5.64 -10.27
CA LEU A 94 -12.31 7.00 -10.47
C LEU A 94 -12.88 7.20 -11.87
N PHE A 95 -12.18 6.75 -12.91
CA PHE A 95 -12.65 6.88 -14.29
C PHE A 95 -14.01 6.20 -14.50
N VAL A 96 -14.20 4.99 -13.97
CA VAL A 96 -15.47 4.27 -14.05
C VAL A 96 -16.56 4.98 -13.23
N ALA A 97 -16.23 5.49 -12.04
CA ALA A 97 -17.18 6.21 -11.19
C ALA A 97 -17.66 7.52 -11.82
N VAL A 98 -16.77 8.26 -12.51
CA VAL A 98 -17.13 9.45 -13.31
C VAL A 98 -18.14 9.08 -14.40
N ARG A 99 -17.98 7.92 -15.06
CA ARG A 99 -18.94 7.44 -16.07
C ARG A 99 -20.29 7.05 -15.47
N ARG A 100 -20.34 6.69 -14.19
CA ARG A 100 -21.57 6.34 -13.45
C ARG A 100 -22.20 7.54 -12.72
N ALA A 101 -21.61 8.75 -12.84
CA ALA A 101 -22.02 9.97 -12.15
C ALA A 101 -21.98 9.90 -10.61
N ASP A 102 -21.32 8.91 -10.02
CA ASP A 102 -21.15 8.74 -8.56
C ASP A 102 -19.65 8.75 -8.20
N TRP A 103 -19.00 9.87 -8.51
CA TRP A 103 -17.53 9.99 -8.52
C TRP A 103 -16.93 10.55 -7.23
N ALA A 104 -17.73 11.20 -6.39
CA ALA A 104 -17.25 11.88 -5.19
C ALA A 104 -16.46 10.96 -4.23
N PRO A 105 -16.95 9.76 -3.84
CA PRO A 105 -16.19 8.89 -2.95
C PRO A 105 -14.89 8.38 -3.59
N GLU A 106 -14.92 8.04 -4.88
CA GLU A 106 -13.73 7.56 -5.59
C GLU A 106 -12.69 8.67 -5.84
N ALA A 107 -13.12 9.93 -5.97
CA ALA A 107 -12.20 11.06 -6.08
C ALA A 107 -11.42 11.27 -4.79
N VAL A 108 -12.09 11.11 -3.63
CA VAL A 108 -11.43 11.13 -2.32
C VAL A 108 -10.48 9.94 -2.18
N GLY A 109 -10.92 8.74 -2.53
CA GLY A 109 -10.08 7.53 -2.52
C GLY A 109 -8.83 7.68 -3.39
N PHE A 110 -8.98 8.22 -4.60
CA PHE A 110 -7.88 8.52 -5.51
C PHE A 110 -6.92 9.56 -4.93
N ALA A 111 -7.42 10.68 -4.40
CA ALA A 111 -6.60 11.72 -3.79
C ALA A 111 -5.78 11.18 -2.60
N VAL A 112 -6.41 10.41 -1.71
CA VAL A 112 -5.74 9.76 -0.58
C VAL A 112 -4.67 8.78 -1.05
N THR A 113 -4.99 7.96 -2.06
CA THR A 113 -4.04 7.00 -2.65
C THR A 113 -2.83 7.73 -3.23
N LEU A 114 -3.06 8.79 -4.03
CA LEU A 114 -2.02 9.55 -4.69
C LEU A 114 -1.11 10.28 -3.68
N LEU A 115 -1.70 10.99 -2.71
CA LEU A 115 -0.96 11.70 -1.67
C LEU A 115 -0.16 10.74 -0.80
N SER A 116 -0.75 9.60 -0.43
CA SER A 116 -0.07 8.59 0.39
C SER A 116 1.06 7.92 -0.39
N ALA A 117 0.86 7.57 -1.67
CA ALA A 117 1.90 7.01 -2.52
C ALA A 117 3.06 8.01 -2.73
N ALA A 118 2.75 9.28 -3.02
CA ALA A 118 3.76 10.32 -3.17
C ALA A 118 4.56 10.54 -1.88
N THR A 119 3.87 10.57 -0.74
CA THR A 119 4.49 10.73 0.59
C THR A 119 5.36 9.53 0.93
N SER A 120 4.88 8.31 0.67
CA SER A 120 5.65 7.07 0.84
C SER A 120 6.94 7.10 0.01
N LEU A 121 6.86 7.45 -1.27
CA LEU A 121 8.03 7.54 -2.16
C LEU A 121 9.01 8.64 -1.74
N SER A 122 8.50 9.79 -1.31
CA SER A 122 9.32 10.91 -0.83
C SER A 122 10.11 10.51 0.42
N LEU A 123 9.44 9.90 1.41
CA LEU A 123 10.07 9.42 2.63
C LEU A 123 11.05 8.27 2.37
N LEU A 124 10.69 7.36 1.45
CA LEU A 124 11.54 6.24 1.05
C LEU A 124 12.88 6.71 0.48
N ARG A 125 12.92 7.76 -0.37
CA ARG A 125 14.17 8.29 -0.94
C ARG A 125 15.22 8.67 0.12
N GLY A 126 14.76 9.09 1.30
CA GLY A 126 15.63 9.52 2.40
C GLY A 126 15.72 8.55 3.57
N SER A 127 15.21 7.32 3.43
CA SER A 127 15.12 6.33 4.51
C SER A 127 16.32 5.39 4.56
N LEU A 128 16.48 4.69 5.68
CA LEU A 128 17.50 3.64 5.80
C LEU A 128 17.29 2.52 4.77
N VAL A 129 16.03 2.14 4.48
CA VAL A 129 15.71 1.10 3.48
C VAL A 129 16.27 1.44 2.10
N ALA A 130 16.23 2.71 1.68
CA ALA A 130 16.78 3.10 0.38
C ALA A 130 18.31 3.14 0.35
N ARG A 131 18.95 3.38 1.49
CA ARG A 131 20.41 3.48 1.61
C ARG A 131 21.07 2.11 1.78
N GLU A 132 20.51 1.28 2.64
CA GLU A 132 21.11 0.01 3.09
C GLU A 132 20.40 -1.23 2.52
N GLY A 133 19.19 -1.06 1.97
CA GLY A 133 18.41 -2.14 1.35
C GLY A 133 17.45 -2.85 2.32
N PRO A 134 16.89 -4.00 1.94
CA PRO A 134 15.98 -4.74 2.82
C PRO A 134 16.71 -5.42 3.97
N ALA A 135 15.95 -5.79 5.00
CA ALA A 135 16.45 -6.66 6.05
C ALA A 135 16.80 -8.06 5.50
N ARG A 136 17.94 -8.61 5.91
CA ARG A 136 18.43 -9.93 5.50
C ARG A 136 18.11 -10.98 6.57
#